data_AF-A0A4U8UE90-F1
#
_entry.id   AF-A0A4U8UE90-F1
#
_cell.length_a   1.000
_cell.length_b   1.000
_cell.length_c   1.000
_cell.angle_alpha   90.00
_cell.angle_beta   90.00
_cell.angle_gamma   90.00
#
_symmetry.space_group_name_H-M   'P 1'
#
loop_
_entity.id
_entity.type
_entity.pdbx_description
1 polymer ?
#
loop_
_entity_poly.entity_id
_entity_poly.type
_entity_poly.pdbx_seq_one_letter_code
_entity_poly.pdbx_strand_id
1 'polypeptide(L)'
;MLNSMERLGEIFKKSRLSINKFAEILHKDRRTLVSWINLKTKKELSEEIKEKICELFYYPREIWFCEDVDFFNLLHKIQTKEIKIIDDGYYGGLKYIFENENEGSLIIHPSFPNPAYRDFICPAVYKESKNEDIEVYRIKRWEKMKNYSFAVSEWYSIKSLLEFCFANIGNFYTYSQKIAILELMIETFKDNLNKNLYFFDSYDKKIYGLDLIYTSINIKEEKMFFKAPMESLIIEICNSEFVKKLHRHYTNAKECPIHITSNGAIETLCLLLDCIQRNLSFEQSCEVIKEKSLFKDLFLKSLSLDYRK
;
A
#
# COMPACT_ATOMS: atom_id res chain seq x y z
N MET A 1 -7.75 -43.25 8.18
CA MET A 1 -8.45 -42.17 8.90
C MET A 1 -7.69 -41.83 10.15
N LEU A 2 -6.99 -40.69 10.11
CA LEU A 2 -6.35 -40.06 11.23
C LEU A 2 -7.40 -39.73 12.28
N ASN A 3 -7.16 -40.18 13.51
CA ASN A 3 -7.98 -39.83 14.65
C ASN A 3 -7.66 -38.39 15.14
N SER A 4 -8.47 -37.88 16.06
CA SER A 4 -8.33 -36.49 16.55
C SER A 4 -6.96 -36.19 17.17
N MET A 5 -6.31 -37.16 17.81
CA MET A 5 -4.98 -36.99 18.40
C MET A 5 -3.87 -36.99 17.35
N GLU A 6 -3.99 -37.81 16.31
CA GLU A 6 -3.07 -37.83 15.17
C GLU A 6 -3.15 -36.52 14.38
N ARG A 7 -4.35 -35.99 14.16
CA ARG A 7 -4.57 -34.68 13.54
C ARG A 7 -3.96 -33.54 14.35
N LEU A 8 -4.11 -33.57 15.67
CA LEU A 8 -3.45 -32.61 16.56
C LEU A 8 -1.93 -32.66 16.45
N GLY A 9 -1.35 -33.86 16.34
CA GLY A 9 0.08 -34.04 16.12
C GLY A 9 0.57 -33.36 14.84
N GLU A 10 -0.16 -33.51 13.74
CA GLU A 10 0.17 -32.86 12.47
C GLU A 10 -0.05 -31.33 12.50
N ILE A 11 -1.13 -30.85 13.14
CA ILE A 11 -1.35 -29.41 13.38
C ILE A 11 -0.22 -28.81 14.22
N PHE A 12 0.21 -29.50 15.27
CA PHE A 12 1.34 -29.08 16.10
C PHE A 12 2.62 -28.97 15.28
N LYS A 13 2.97 -30.01 14.51
CA LYS A 13 4.15 -30.00 13.61
C LYS A 13 4.09 -28.84 12.62
N LYS A 14 2.93 -28.61 12.01
CA LYS A 14 2.72 -27.52 11.04
C LYS A 14 2.85 -26.12 11.67
N SER A 15 2.39 -25.96 12.91
CA SER A 15 2.40 -24.68 13.63
C SER A 15 3.82 -24.15 13.92
N ARG A 16 4.83 -25.03 13.98
CA ARG A 16 6.22 -24.72 14.40
C ARG A 16 6.32 -24.06 15.78
N LEU A 17 5.27 -24.12 16.61
CA LEU A 17 5.30 -23.61 17.97
C LEU A 17 6.07 -24.56 18.89
N SER A 18 6.66 -24.00 19.95
CA SER A 18 7.20 -24.83 21.03
C SER A 18 6.04 -25.49 21.80
N ILE A 19 6.30 -26.68 22.38
CA ILE A 19 5.32 -27.38 23.22
C ILE A 19 4.81 -26.46 24.35
N ASN A 20 5.69 -25.64 24.92
CA ASN A 20 5.32 -24.71 25.98
C ASN A 20 4.34 -23.65 25.48
N LYS A 21 4.60 -23.07 24.29
CA LYS A 21 3.73 -22.04 23.72
C LYS A 21 2.38 -22.60 23.31
N PHE A 22 2.38 -23.79 22.71
CA PHE A 22 1.15 -24.48 22.31
C PHE A 22 0.30 -24.90 23.51
N ALA A 23 0.93 -25.30 24.62
CA ALA A 23 0.24 -25.64 25.88
C ALA A 23 -0.37 -24.41 26.58
N GLU A 24 0.36 -23.30 26.61
CA GLU A 24 -0.12 -22.01 27.15
C GLU A 24 -1.38 -21.55 26.41
N ILE A 25 -1.33 -21.57 25.07
CA ILE A 25 -2.44 -21.16 24.19
C ILE A 25 -3.69 -22.01 24.41
N LEU A 26 -3.54 -23.32 24.60
CA LEU A 26 -4.67 -24.24 24.84
C LEU A 26 -5.12 -24.27 26.30
N HIS A 27 -4.47 -23.52 27.20
CA HIS A 27 -4.67 -23.57 28.64
C HIS A 27 -4.59 -25.02 29.20
N LYS A 28 -3.54 -25.74 28.80
CA LYS A 28 -3.26 -27.12 29.26
C LYS A 28 -1.83 -27.24 29.78
N ASP A 29 -1.62 -28.23 30.64
CA ASP A 29 -0.28 -28.55 31.11
C ASP A 29 0.60 -29.11 30.01
N ARG A 30 1.88 -28.72 30.01
CA ARG A 30 2.90 -29.23 29.09
C ARG A 30 2.93 -30.76 29.04
N ARG A 31 2.85 -31.44 30.19
CA ARG A 31 2.87 -32.91 30.28
C ARG A 31 1.70 -33.54 29.55
N THR A 32 0.53 -32.92 29.65
CA THR A 32 -0.70 -33.34 28.98
C THR A 32 -0.56 -33.23 27.47
N LEU A 33 -0.04 -32.10 26.97
CA LEU A 33 0.20 -31.91 25.54
C LEU A 33 1.26 -32.87 24.98
N VAL A 34 2.33 -33.14 25.73
CA VAL A 34 3.35 -34.15 25.37
C VAL A 34 2.73 -35.55 25.29
N SER A 35 1.80 -35.87 26.19
CA SER A 35 1.10 -37.15 26.19
C SER A 35 0.20 -37.30 24.97
N TRP A 36 -0.43 -36.21 24.53
CA TRP A 36 -1.27 -36.18 23.33
C TRP A 36 -0.44 -36.31 22.06
N ILE A 37 0.60 -35.49 21.90
CA ILE A 37 1.45 -35.49 20.69
C ILE A 37 2.14 -36.84 20.47
N ASN A 38 2.56 -37.51 21.55
CA ASN A 38 3.20 -38.83 21.46
C ASN A 38 2.21 -40.00 21.40
N LEU A 39 0.91 -39.72 21.21
CA LEU A 39 -0.16 -40.73 21.12
C LEU A 39 -0.19 -41.72 22.30
N LYS A 40 0.29 -41.31 23.49
CA LYS A 40 0.33 -42.15 24.69
C LYS A 40 -1.03 -42.28 25.38
N THR A 41 -2.04 -41.59 24.86
CA THR A 41 -3.37 -41.48 25.45
C THR A 41 -4.40 -41.95 24.43
N LYS A 42 -5.30 -42.86 24.83
CA LYS A 42 -6.41 -43.34 23.98
C LYS A 42 -7.68 -42.45 24.05
N LYS A 43 -7.61 -41.33 24.77
CA LYS A 43 -8.74 -40.43 24.98
C LYS A 43 -8.87 -39.49 23.77
N GLU A 44 -10.10 -39.23 23.33
CA GLU A 44 -10.34 -38.21 22.30
C GLU A 44 -10.17 -36.79 22.84
N LEU A 45 -9.87 -35.86 21.93
CA LEU A 45 -9.85 -34.43 22.24
C LEU A 45 -11.28 -33.94 22.51
N SER A 46 -11.44 -33.13 23.55
CA SER A 46 -12.71 -32.47 23.84
C SER A 46 -13.05 -31.43 22.77
N GLU A 47 -14.34 -31.25 22.50
CA GLU A 47 -14.83 -30.24 21.53
C GLU A 47 -14.31 -28.83 21.84
N GLU A 48 -14.23 -28.45 23.13
CA GLU A 48 -13.65 -27.15 23.54
C GLU A 48 -12.23 -26.93 23.01
N ILE A 49 -11.41 -27.99 22.96
CA ILE A 49 -10.02 -27.90 22.48
C ILE A 49 -10.00 -27.85 20.95
N LYS A 50 -10.85 -28.65 20.31
CA LYS A 50 -11.02 -28.63 18.85
C LYS A 50 -11.46 -27.25 18.36
N GLU A 51 -12.42 -26.63 19.04
CA GLU A 51 -12.90 -25.27 18.76
C GLU A 51 -11.79 -24.23 18.97
N LYS A 52 -11.08 -24.27 20.10
CA LYS A 52 -9.94 -23.38 20.34
C LYS A 52 -8.88 -23.49 19.23
N ILE A 53 -8.51 -24.70 18.83
CA ILE A 53 -7.54 -24.90 17.75
C ILE A 53 -8.06 -24.35 16.41
N CYS A 54 -9.34 -24.58 16.10
CA CYS A 54 -9.99 -24.01 14.93
C CYS A 54 -9.97 -22.48 14.94
N GLU A 55 -10.21 -21.84 16.08
CA GLU A 55 -10.16 -20.39 16.23
C GLU A 55 -8.73 -19.84 16.09
N LEU A 56 -7.77 -20.46 16.77
CA LEU A 56 -6.39 -19.99 16.85
C LEU A 56 -5.62 -20.14 15.55
N PHE A 57 -5.84 -21.25 14.85
CA PHE A 57 -5.16 -21.56 13.59
C PHE A 57 -6.06 -21.34 12.38
N TYR A 58 -7.27 -20.81 12.59
CA TYR A 58 -8.24 -20.54 11.56
C TYR A 58 -8.48 -21.79 10.69
N TYR A 59 -8.87 -22.91 11.30
CA TYR A 59 -9.30 -24.10 10.56
C TYR A 59 -10.82 -24.22 10.59
N PRO A 60 -11.48 -24.61 9.49
CA PRO A 60 -12.90 -24.96 9.54
C PRO A 60 -13.12 -26.15 10.47
N ARG A 61 -14.29 -26.23 11.12
CA ARG A 61 -14.61 -27.33 12.06
C ARG A 61 -14.49 -28.71 11.41
N GLU A 62 -14.75 -28.78 10.11
CA GLU A 62 -14.63 -29.98 9.27
C GLU A 62 -13.23 -30.62 9.31
N ILE A 63 -12.17 -29.87 9.66
CA ILE A 63 -10.81 -30.41 9.76
C ILE A 63 -10.71 -31.60 10.72
N TRP A 64 -11.62 -31.68 11.70
CA TRP A 64 -11.67 -32.78 12.68
C TRP A 64 -12.45 -34.00 12.19
N PHE A 65 -13.27 -33.85 11.15
CA PHE A 65 -14.26 -34.84 10.71
C PHE A 65 -14.16 -35.21 9.22
N CYS A 66 -13.17 -34.68 8.50
CA CYS A 66 -12.95 -34.96 7.07
C CYS A 66 -12.07 -36.20 6.83
N GLU A 67 -11.98 -36.67 5.58
CA GLU A 67 -11.05 -37.72 5.16
C GLU A 67 -9.58 -37.29 5.29
N ASP A 68 -8.64 -38.26 5.27
CA ASP A 68 -7.21 -37.96 5.44
C ASP A 68 -6.66 -37.03 4.34
N VAL A 69 -7.12 -37.23 3.10
CA VAL A 69 -6.77 -36.38 1.96
C VAL A 69 -7.24 -34.94 2.18
N ASP A 70 -8.49 -34.78 2.61
CA ASP A 70 -9.09 -33.47 2.89
C ASP A 70 -8.46 -32.81 4.12
N PHE A 71 -8.06 -33.59 5.12
CA PHE A 71 -7.35 -33.10 6.30
C PHE A 71 -6.03 -32.46 5.90
N PHE A 72 -5.19 -33.15 5.12
CA PHE A 72 -3.92 -32.57 4.67
C PHE A 72 -4.14 -31.39 3.72
N ASN A 73 -5.16 -31.43 2.87
CA ASN A 73 -5.55 -30.28 2.07
C ASN A 73 -5.89 -29.08 2.96
N LEU A 74 -6.72 -29.24 3.98
CA LEU A 74 -7.09 -28.17 4.92
C LEU A 74 -5.91 -27.70 5.79
N LEU A 75 -5.03 -28.60 6.22
CA LEU A 75 -3.85 -28.33 7.04
C LEU A 75 -2.79 -27.49 6.29
N HIS A 76 -2.62 -27.76 4.99
CA HIS A 76 -1.63 -27.10 4.14
C HIS A 76 -2.20 -25.92 3.36
N LYS A 77 -3.53 -25.79 3.25
CA LYS A 77 -4.20 -24.62 2.72
C LYS A 77 -3.97 -23.45 3.67
N ILE A 78 -3.03 -22.57 3.30
CA ILE A 78 -3.01 -21.20 3.79
C ILE A 78 -4.44 -20.68 3.61
N GLN A 79 -5.10 -20.19 4.65
CA GLN A 79 -6.40 -19.52 4.49
C GLN A 79 -6.18 -18.27 3.63
N THR A 80 -6.28 -18.45 2.32
CA THR A 80 -6.08 -17.47 1.24
C THR A 80 -7.29 -16.54 1.08
N LYS A 81 -7.82 -15.99 2.18
CA LYS A 81 -8.88 -14.96 2.11
C LYS A 81 -8.42 -13.56 2.44
N GLU A 82 -7.38 -13.39 3.26
CA GLU A 82 -6.96 -12.05 3.67
C GLU A 82 -5.81 -11.48 2.85
N ILE A 83 -4.96 -12.31 2.25
CA ILE A 83 -3.80 -11.87 1.46
C ILE A 83 -3.76 -12.64 0.15
N LYS A 84 -3.66 -11.93 -0.97
CA LYS A 84 -3.47 -12.48 -2.31
C LYS A 84 -2.22 -11.87 -2.93
N ILE A 85 -1.36 -12.72 -3.49
CA ILE A 85 -0.14 -12.33 -4.20
C ILE A 85 -0.42 -12.41 -5.69
N ILE A 86 -0.12 -11.36 -6.42
CA ILE A 86 -0.23 -11.26 -7.88
C ILE A 86 1.19 -11.09 -8.42
N ASP A 87 1.67 -12.09 -9.15
CA ASP A 87 3.03 -12.18 -9.69
C ASP A 87 3.00 -12.41 -11.21
N ASP A 88 2.25 -11.57 -11.91
CA ASP A 88 2.02 -11.66 -13.35
C ASP A 88 2.96 -10.72 -14.14
N GLY A 89 4.10 -10.37 -13.53
CA GLY A 89 5.06 -9.41 -14.05
C GLY A 89 4.50 -7.98 -14.20
N TYR A 90 5.23 -7.12 -14.92
CA TYR A 90 4.88 -5.70 -15.04
C TYR A 90 3.52 -5.46 -15.68
N TYR A 91 3.18 -6.24 -16.72
CA TYR A 91 1.89 -6.19 -17.38
C TYR A 91 0.74 -6.52 -16.41
N GLY A 92 0.86 -7.64 -15.69
CA GLY A 92 -0.16 -8.04 -14.74
C GLY A 92 -0.32 -7.04 -13.60
N GLY A 93 0.78 -6.47 -13.13
CA GLY A 93 0.74 -5.36 -12.15
C GLY A 93 -0.01 -4.13 -12.69
N LEU A 94 0.26 -3.70 -13.93
CA LEU A 94 -0.45 -2.58 -14.55
C LEU A 94 -1.94 -2.85 -14.71
N LYS A 95 -2.29 -4.02 -15.25
CA LYS A 95 -3.67 -4.46 -15.44
C LYS A 95 -4.42 -4.49 -14.11
N TYR A 96 -3.82 -5.12 -13.10
CA TYR A 96 -4.42 -5.25 -11.79
C TYR A 96 -4.70 -3.88 -11.15
N ILE A 97 -3.75 -2.94 -11.19
CA ILE A 97 -3.98 -1.58 -10.67
C ILE A 97 -5.16 -0.92 -11.38
N PHE A 98 -5.19 -0.98 -12.72
CA PHE A 98 -6.26 -0.36 -13.49
C PHE A 98 -7.65 -0.93 -13.12
N GLU A 99 -7.75 -2.25 -12.97
CA GLU A 99 -8.99 -2.98 -12.68
C GLU A 99 -9.46 -2.85 -11.23
N ASN A 100 -8.56 -2.57 -10.28
CA ASN A 100 -8.85 -2.62 -8.85
C ASN A 100 -8.72 -1.26 -8.13
N GLU A 101 -8.17 -0.24 -8.78
CA GLU A 101 -8.15 1.12 -8.26
C GLU A 101 -9.46 1.85 -8.58
N ASN A 102 -10.50 1.53 -7.82
CA ASN A 102 -11.87 1.99 -8.08
C ASN A 102 -12.21 3.33 -7.43
N GLU A 103 -13.42 3.82 -7.68
CA GLU A 103 -13.90 5.10 -7.15
C GLU A 103 -13.82 5.15 -5.62
N GLY A 104 -13.28 6.26 -5.10
CA GLY A 104 -13.07 6.47 -3.67
C GLY A 104 -11.77 5.88 -3.14
N SER A 105 -10.89 5.37 -4.00
CA SER A 105 -9.56 4.92 -3.57
C SER A 105 -8.71 6.08 -3.04
N LEU A 106 -8.03 5.81 -1.91
CA LEU A 106 -6.94 6.62 -1.39
C LEU A 106 -5.63 5.98 -1.82
N ILE A 107 -4.82 6.73 -2.56
CA ILE A 107 -3.57 6.24 -3.16
C ILE A 107 -2.39 6.98 -2.54
N ILE A 108 -1.42 6.22 -2.04
CA ILE A 108 -0.15 6.73 -1.52
C ILE A 108 0.92 6.43 -2.55
N HIS A 109 1.54 7.49 -3.06
CA HIS A 109 2.57 7.39 -4.08
C HIS A 109 3.97 7.52 -3.47
N PRO A 110 4.90 6.60 -3.80
CA PRO A 110 6.27 6.68 -3.29
C PRO A 110 7.08 7.79 -3.96
N SER A 111 6.70 8.18 -5.18
CA SER A 111 7.37 9.21 -5.96
C SER A 111 6.34 10.07 -6.69
N PHE A 112 6.67 11.35 -6.82
CA PHE A 112 5.93 12.29 -7.64
C PHE A 112 6.56 12.36 -9.05
N PRO A 113 5.76 12.42 -10.13
CA PRO A 113 4.29 12.30 -10.19
C PRO A 113 3.81 10.83 -10.27
N ASN A 114 2.49 10.60 -10.20
CA ASN A 114 1.87 9.34 -10.61
C ASN A 114 2.39 8.93 -12.01
N PRO A 115 2.77 7.66 -12.23
CA PRO A 115 3.06 7.16 -13.56
C PRO A 115 2.01 7.50 -14.63
N ALA A 116 0.72 7.60 -14.27
CA ALA A 116 -0.33 7.97 -15.24
C ALA A 116 -0.13 9.37 -15.86
N TYR A 117 0.29 10.36 -15.08
CA TYR A 117 0.56 11.72 -15.58
C TYR A 117 1.87 11.77 -16.36
N ARG A 118 2.89 11.07 -15.85
CA ARG A 118 4.18 10.96 -16.52
C ARG A 118 4.04 10.32 -17.89
N ASP A 119 3.42 9.15 -17.96
CA ASP A 119 3.37 8.34 -19.19
C ASP A 119 2.59 9.04 -20.31
N PHE A 120 1.70 9.99 -19.96
CA PHE A 120 1.04 10.86 -20.92
C PHE A 120 1.98 11.90 -21.55
N ILE A 121 2.84 12.55 -20.75
CA ILE A 121 3.79 13.57 -21.22
C ILE A 121 5.05 12.94 -21.83
N CYS A 122 5.55 11.90 -21.19
CA CYS A 122 6.74 11.17 -21.55
C CYS A 122 6.46 9.68 -21.36
N PRO A 123 5.89 9.00 -22.39
CA PRO A 123 5.79 7.55 -22.38
C PRO A 123 7.20 7.00 -22.20
N ALA A 124 7.39 6.36 -21.04
CA ALA A 124 8.63 5.85 -20.50
C ALA A 124 9.81 5.62 -21.49
N VAL A 125 10.94 6.23 -21.13
CA VAL A 125 12.33 5.96 -21.55
C VAL A 125 12.80 4.53 -21.20
N TYR A 126 11.95 3.71 -20.56
CA TYR A 126 12.26 2.32 -20.21
C TYR A 126 12.08 1.45 -21.45
N LYS A 127 13.19 0.79 -21.88
CA LYS A 127 13.30 -0.20 -22.98
C LYS A 127 11.96 -0.51 -23.64
N GLU A 128 11.77 -0.05 -24.88
CA GLU A 128 10.63 -0.37 -25.75
C GLU A 128 10.03 -1.73 -25.40
N SER A 129 8.99 -1.71 -24.59
CA SER A 129 8.21 -2.89 -24.30
C SER A 129 7.47 -3.18 -25.60
N LYS A 130 7.94 -4.17 -26.37
CA LYS A 130 7.27 -4.64 -27.59
C LYS A 130 5.86 -5.24 -27.33
N ASN A 131 5.35 -5.16 -26.11
CA ASN A 131 4.05 -5.67 -25.73
C ASN A 131 3.01 -4.54 -25.86
N GLU A 132 2.20 -4.62 -26.91
CA GLU A 132 1.12 -3.69 -27.23
C GLU A 132 0.11 -3.57 -26.08
N ASP A 133 -0.13 -4.64 -25.32
CA ASP A 133 -1.10 -4.61 -24.22
C ASP A 133 -0.64 -3.71 -23.06
N ILE A 134 0.67 -3.54 -22.85
CA ILE A 134 1.19 -2.61 -21.82
C ILE A 134 0.82 -1.17 -22.18
N GLU A 135 0.96 -0.79 -23.45
CA GLU A 135 0.60 0.55 -23.92
C GLU A 135 -0.90 0.79 -23.80
N VAL A 136 -1.73 -0.23 -24.08
CA VAL A 136 -3.18 -0.14 -23.87
C VAL A 136 -3.52 0.17 -22.42
N TYR A 137 -2.91 -0.51 -21.44
CA TYR A 137 -3.20 -0.20 -20.03
C TYR A 137 -2.61 1.13 -19.56
N ARG A 138 -1.46 1.57 -20.09
CA ARG A 138 -0.95 2.92 -19.85
C ARG A 138 -1.96 3.96 -20.31
N ILE A 139 -2.51 3.77 -21.51
CA ILE A 139 -3.51 4.67 -22.07
C ILE A 139 -4.76 4.68 -21.19
N LYS A 140 -5.32 3.50 -20.90
CA LYS A 140 -6.52 3.37 -20.05
C LYS A 140 -6.35 4.00 -18.67
N ARG A 141 -5.18 3.88 -18.05
CA ARG A 141 -4.90 4.49 -16.74
C ARG A 141 -4.90 6.01 -16.82
N TRP A 142 -4.31 6.60 -17.86
CA TRP A 142 -4.34 8.04 -18.04
C TRP A 142 -5.79 8.52 -18.28
N GLU A 143 -6.55 7.84 -19.14
CA GLU A 143 -7.95 8.20 -19.45
C GLU A 143 -8.82 8.15 -18.19
N LYS A 144 -8.60 7.14 -17.33
CA LYS A 144 -9.25 7.02 -16.02
C LYS A 144 -8.94 8.22 -15.13
N MET A 145 -7.68 8.67 -15.08
CA MET A 145 -7.29 9.83 -14.26
C MET A 145 -7.83 11.14 -14.82
N LYS A 146 -7.92 11.32 -16.15
CA LYS A 146 -8.56 12.50 -16.73
C LYS A 146 -10.08 12.51 -16.53
N ASN A 147 -10.71 11.34 -16.49
CA ASN A 147 -12.15 11.25 -16.34
C ASN A 147 -12.63 12.01 -15.08
N TYR A 148 -13.44 13.03 -15.30
CA TYR A 148 -13.89 13.94 -14.25
C TYR A 148 -14.80 13.26 -13.22
N SER A 149 -15.47 12.15 -13.58
CA SER A 149 -16.29 11.38 -12.65
C SER A 149 -15.49 10.47 -11.72
N PHE A 150 -14.23 10.16 -12.06
CA PHE A 150 -13.42 9.26 -11.27
C PHE A 150 -12.99 9.93 -9.97
N ALA A 151 -13.54 9.45 -8.86
CA ALA A 151 -13.25 9.97 -7.53
C ALA A 151 -12.01 9.30 -6.93
N VAL A 152 -11.01 10.08 -6.53
CA VAL A 152 -9.73 9.57 -6.01
C VAL A 152 -9.06 10.59 -5.09
N SER A 153 -8.31 10.09 -4.10
CA SER A 153 -7.43 10.93 -3.26
C SER A 153 -5.99 10.48 -3.41
N GLU A 154 -5.14 11.31 -3.99
CA GLU A 154 -3.70 11.02 -4.18
C GLU A 154 -2.86 11.74 -3.11
N TRP A 155 -1.97 10.97 -2.47
CA TRP A 155 -1.08 11.43 -1.42
C TRP A 155 0.38 11.29 -1.86
N TYR A 156 1.12 12.38 -1.75
CA TYR A 156 2.56 12.44 -2.05
C TYR A 156 3.32 13.05 -0.89
N SER A 157 4.55 12.59 -0.64
CA SER A 157 5.42 13.29 0.29
C SER A 157 5.87 14.63 -0.30
N ILE A 158 6.02 15.65 0.54
CA ILE A 158 6.62 16.94 0.12
C ILE A 158 8.04 16.72 -0.41
N LYS A 159 8.78 15.81 0.21
CA LYS A 159 10.12 15.41 -0.23
C LYS A 159 10.13 14.96 -1.69
N SER A 160 9.26 14.03 -2.07
CA SER A 160 9.23 13.52 -3.45
C SER A 160 8.79 14.58 -4.48
N LEU A 161 7.92 15.51 -4.09
CA LEU A 161 7.59 16.68 -4.92
C LEU A 161 8.81 17.58 -5.16
N LEU A 162 9.56 17.92 -4.10
CA LEU A 162 10.77 18.74 -4.21
C LEU A 162 11.88 18.05 -5.01
N GLU A 163 12.04 16.74 -4.83
CA GLU A 163 12.98 15.94 -5.64
C GLU A 163 12.62 15.99 -7.13
N PHE A 164 11.34 15.85 -7.46
CA PHE A 164 10.87 16.00 -8.84
C PHE A 164 11.13 17.41 -9.42
N CYS A 165 10.95 18.46 -8.63
CA CYS A 165 11.19 19.82 -9.11
C CYS A 165 12.69 20.10 -9.31
N PHE A 166 13.52 19.77 -8.31
CA PHE A 166 14.85 20.36 -8.18
C PHE A 166 16.02 19.37 -8.04
N ALA A 167 15.78 18.07 -7.84
CA ALA A 167 16.89 17.14 -7.71
C ALA A 167 17.70 17.06 -9.01
N ASN A 168 19.02 17.17 -8.88
CA ASN A 168 19.98 17.00 -10.00
C ASN A 168 20.35 15.53 -10.23
N ILE A 169 20.09 14.65 -9.25
CA ILE A 169 20.43 13.23 -9.30
C ILE A 169 19.14 12.42 -9.22
N GLY A 170 19.00 11.41 -10.09
CA GLY A 170 17.83 10.52 -10.10
C GLY A 170 16.56 11.13 -10.70
N ASN A 171 16.64 12.36 -11.21
CA ASN A 171 15.56 13.04 -11.90
C ASN A 171 15.84 13.07 -13.41
N PHE A 172 15.06 12.29 -14.16
CA PHE A 172 15.28 12.06 -15.59
C PHE A 172 14.44 12.99 -16.49
N TYR A 173 13.68 13.92 -15.90
CA TYR A 173 12.79 14.80 -16.64
C TYR A 173 13.54 16.03 -17.14
N THR A 174 13.33 16.36 -18.41
CA THR A 174 13.74 17.66 -18.95
C THR A 174 12.93 18.78 -18.29
N TYR A 175 13.45 20.00 -18.37
CA TYR A 175 12.77 21.19 -17.88
C TYR A 175 11.35 21.35 -18.47
N SER A 176 11.21 21.13 -19.79
CA SER A 176 9.90 21.18 -20.47
C SER A 176 8.94 20.09 -20.00
N GLN A 177 9.44 18.87 -19.74
CA GLN A 177 8.62 17.78 -19.21
C GLN A 177 8.15 18.08 -17.79
N LYS A 178 9.00 18.67 -16.94
CA LYS A 178 8.62 19.07 -15.58
C LYS A 178 7.46 20.07 -15.61
N ILE A 179 7.56 21.10 -16.45
CA ILE A 179 6.51 22.09 -16.67
C ILE A 179 5.22 21.42 -17.11
N ALA A 180 5.27 20.62 -18.17
CA ALA A 180 4.07 19.99 -18.74
C ALA A 180 3.39 19.01 -17.75
N ILE A 181 4.16 18.29 -16.93
CA ILE A 181 3.61 17.43 -15.87
C ILE A 181 2.92 18.26 -14.79
N LEU A 182 3.53 19.35 -14.32
CA LEU A 182 2.92 20.23 -13.32
C LEU A 182 1.64 20.86 -13.86
N GLU A 183 1.65 21.35 -15.10
CA GLU A 183 0.47 21.92 -15.78
C GLU A 183 -0.66 20.88 -15.88
N LEU A 184 -0.34 19.66 -16.31
CA LEU A 184 -1.32 18.57 -16.41
C LEU A 184 -1.93 18.21 -15.05
N MET A 185 -1.12 18.13 -14.00
CA MET A 185 -1.62 17.86 -12.66
C MET A 185 -2.47 19.01 -12.13
N ILE A 186 -2.04 20.26 -12.34
CA ILE A 186 -2.87 21.43 -12.01
C ILE A 186 -4.21 21.33 -12.73
N GLU A 187 -4.23 21.10 -14.05
CA GLU A 187 -5.48 20.96 -14.82
C GLU A 187 -6.36 19.81 -14.32
N THR A 188 -5.78 18.67 -13.98
CA THR A 188 -6.52 17.47 -13.57
C THR A 188 -7.26 17.66 -12.24
N PHE A 189 -6.60 18.31 -11.28
CA PHE A 189 -7.12 18.46 -9.92
C PHE A 189 -7.81 19.81 -9.69
N LYS A 190 -7.44 20.85 -10.44
CA LYS A 190 -8.08 22.16 -10.33
C LYS A 190 -9.54 22.05 -10.73
N ASP A 191 -10.39 22.62 -9.87
CA ASP A 191 -11.84 22.65 -10.01
C ASP A 191 -12.50 21.25 -10.02
N ASN A 192 -11.77 20.14 -9.87
CA ASN A 192 -12.32 18.78 -9.87
C ASN A 192 -12.67 18.30 -8.46
N LEU A 193 -13.93 18.49 -8.06
CA LEU A 193 -14.41 18.12 -6.71
C LEU A 193 -14.34 16.61 -6.39
N ASN A 194 -14.20 15.75 -7.40
CA ASN A 194 -14.06 14.31 -7.19
C ASN A 194 -12.61 13.90 -6.91
N LYS A 195 -11.64 14.76 -7.20
CA LYS A 195 -10.21 14.47 -7.04
C LYS A 195 -9.59 15.32 -5.96
N ASN A 196 -8.86 14.67 -5.06
CA ASN A 196 -8.12 15.36 -4.01
C ASN A 196 -6.64 15.06 -4.13
N LEU A 197 -5.81 16.10 -3.98
CA LEU A 197 -4.37 15.98 -3.96
C LEU A 197 -3.84 16.44 -2.60
N TYR A 198 -2.99 15.65 -1.98
CA TYR A 198 -2.41 15.97 -0.69
C TYR A 198 -0.89 15.84 -0.72
N PHE A 199 -0.21 16.81 -0.10
CA PHE A 199 1.23 16.76 0.14
C PHE A 199 1.50 16.63 1.62
N PHE A 200 2.11 15.53 2.06
CA PHE A 200 2.32 15.26 3.49
C PHE A 200 3.80 15.29 3.88
N ASP A 201 4.03 15.58 5.17
CA ASP A 201 5.35 15.39 5.80
C ASP A 201 5.57 13.91 6.09
N SER A 202 6.48 13.26 5.35
CA SER A 202 6.77 11.82 5.53
C SER A 202 7.57 11.49 6.78
N TYR A 203 8.00 12.51 7.55
CA TYR A 203 8.61 12.35 8.86
C TYR A 203 7.59 12.48 10.01
N ASP A 204 6.41 13.05 9.76
CA ASP A 204 5.35 13.16 10.76
C ASP A 204 4.50 11.88 10.84
N LYS A 205 4.20 11.44 12.06
CA LYS A 205 3.38 10.25 12.38
C LYS A 205 3.68 9.03 11.48
N LYS A 206 4.96 8.83 11.19
CA LYS A 206 5.44 7.91 10.16
C LYS A 206 4.93 6.47 10.35
N ILE A 207 4.35 5.90 9.29
CA ILE A 207 4.24 4.46 9.11
C ILE A 207 5.45 3.99 8.30
N TYR A 208 6.37 3.28 8.94
CA TYR A 208 7.62 2.85 8.32
C TYR A 208 7.39 2.06 7.03
N GLY A 209 7.94 2.55 5.92
CA GLY A 209 7.98 1.87 4.63
C GLY A 209 6.76 2.11 3.75
N LEU A 210 5.65 2.62 4.29
CA LEU A 210 4.44 2.89 3.51
C LEU A 210 4.62 4.08 2.56
N ASP A 211 5.38 5.09 2.99
CA ASP A 211 5.78 6.25 2.18
C ASP A 211 6.72 5.89 1.01
N LEU A 212 7.30 4.68 1.04
CA LEU A 212 8.22 4.17 0.03
C LEU A 212 7.56 3.17 -0.93
N ILE A 213 6.28 2.86 -0.71
CA ILE A 213 5.56 1.82 -1.45
C ILE A 213 4.27 2.39 -2.03
N TYR A 214 4.03 2.10 -3.31
CA TYR A 214 2.73 2.37 -3.92
C TYR A 214 1.65 1.58 -3.19
N THR A 215 0.68 2.28 -2.61
CA THR A 215 -0.42 1.67 -1.86
C THR A 215 -1.74 2.26 -2.33
N SER A 216 -2.72 1.43 -2.63
CA SER A 216 -4.10 1.84 -2.92
C SER A 216 -5.02 1.23 -1.88
N ILE A 217 -5.90 2.04 -1.30
CA ILE A 217 -6.81 1.65 -0.22
C ILE A 217 -8.23 2.02 -0.64
N ASN A 218 -9.12 1.03 -0.73
CA ASN A 218 -10.54 1.25 -0.97
C ASN A 218 -11.33 0.78 0.26
N ILE A 219 -11.86 1.75 1.00
CA ILE A 219 -12.60 1.49 2.25
C ILE A 219 -13.96 0.84 2.00
N LYS A 220 -14.60 1.10 0.85
CA LYS A 220 -15.92 0.54 0.51
C LYS A 220 -15.83 -0.94 0.16
N GLU A 221 -14.76 -1.31 -0.55
CA GLU A 221 -14.46 -2.70 -0.90
C GLU A 221 -13.74 -3.45 0.22
N GLU A 222 -13.41 -2.78 1.33
CA GLU A 222 -12.60 -3.30 2.44
C GLU A 222 -11.29 -3.97 1.96
N LYS A 223 -10.70 -3.37 0.94
CA LYS A 223 -9.55 -3.90 0.22
C LYS A 223 -8.46 -2.85 0.09
N MET A 224 -7.22 -3.30 0.21
CA MET A 224 -6.07 -2.52 -0.17
C MET A 224 -5.11 -3.39 -0.98
N PHE A 225 -4.24 -2.76 -1.76
CA PHE A 225 -3.13 -3.46 -2.36
C PHE A 225 -1.90 -2.55 -2.44
N PHE A 226 -0.73 -3.17 -2.46
CA PHE A 226 0.51 -2.43 -2.62
C PHE A 226 1.50 -3.15 -3.53
N LYS A 227 2.40 -2.38 -4.15
CA LYS A 227 3.50 -2.94 -4.95
C LYS A 227 4.63 -3.36 -4.02
N ALA A 228 5.01 -4.62 -4.03
CA ALA A 228 6.17 -5.02 -3.23
C ALA A 228 7.45 -4.35 -3.76
N PRO A 229 8.46 -4.11 -2.91
CA PRO A 229 9.75 -3.56 -3.32
C PRO A 229 10.57 -4.49 -4.22
N MET A 230 10.20 -5.76 -4.33
CA MET A 230 10.80 -6.75 -5.23
C MET A 230 9.93 -6.85 -6.49
N GLU A 231 10.57 -6.84 -7.66
CA GLU A 231 10.01 -6.71 -9.02
C GLU A 231 8.51 -7.04 -9.20
N SER A 232 7.75 -6.08 -9.77
CA SER A 232 6.37 -6.16 -10.30
C SER A 232 5.27 -6.89 -9.51
N LEU A 233 5.55 -7.34 -8.29
CA LEU A 233 4.62 -8.07 -7.43
C LEU A 233 3.59 -7.12 -6.82
N ILE A 234 2.33 -7.53 -6.81
CA ILE A 234 1.27 -6.86 -6.04
C ILE A 234 0.80 -7.77 -4.91
N ILE A 235 0.69 -7.19 -3.71
CA ILE A 235 0.10 -7.84 -2.55
C ILE A 235 -1.23 -7.16 -2.28
N GLU A 236 -2.31 -7.90 -2.47
CA GLU A 236 -3.68 -7.53 -2.11
C GLU A 236 -3.97 -7.99 -0.68
N ILE A 237 -4.61 -7.13 0.11
CA ILE A 237 -5.05 -7.39 1.47
C ILE A 237 -6.55 -7.09 1.58
N CYS A 238 -7.32 -8.06 2.06
CA CYS A 238 -8.77 -7.97 2.30
C CYS A 238 -9.13 -8.08 3.80
N ASN A 239 -8.16 -7.84 4.70
CA ASN A 239 -8.41 -7.74 6.14
C ASN A 239 -9.04 -6.37 6.46
N SER A 240 -10.35 -6.36 6.74
CA SER A 240 -11.13 -5.13 6.87
C SER A 240 -10.69 -4.25 8.06
N GLU A 241 -10.26 -4.85 9.17
CA GLU A 241 -9.75 -4.12 10.33
C GLU A 241 -8.45 -3.37 9.99
N PHE A 242 -7.53 -4.05 9.31
CA PHE A 242 -6.28 -3.46 8.86
C PHE A 242 -6.51 -2.35 7.82
N VAL A 243 -7.36 -2.60 6.82
CA VAL A 243 -7.74 -1.62 5.80
C VAL A 243 -8.34 -0.36 6.44
N LYS A 244 -9.28 -0.53 7.38
CA LYS A 244 -9.89 0.58 8.13
C LYS A 244 -8.86 1.36 8.94
N LYS A 245 -7.94 0.67 9.62
CA LYS A 245 -6.88 1.29 10.41
C LYS A 245 -5.95 2.14 9.54
N LEU A 246 -5.55 1.61 8.38
CA LEU A 246 -4.66 2.33 7.46
C LEU A 246 -5.37 3.52 6.80
N HIS A 247 -6.60 3.32 6.35
CA HIS A 247 -7.42 4.42 5.82
C HIS A 247 -7.63 5.53 6.85
N ARG A 248 -7.95 5.15 8.11
CA ARG A 248 -8.14 6.09 9.22
C ARG A 248 -6.88 6.90 9.50
N HIS A 249 -5.70 6.30 9.36
CA HIS A 249 -4.44 7.02 9.54
C HIS A 249 -4.39 8.25 8.64
N TYR A 250 -4.81 8.20 7.38
CA TYR A 250 -4.75 9.34 6.44
C TYR A 250 -6.01 10.22 6.41
N THR A 251 -7.07 9.84 7.11
CA THR A 251 -8.36 10.55 7.04
C THR A 251 -8.83 11.11 8.38
N ASN A 252 -8.30 10.61 9.50
CA ASN A 252 -8.65 11.10 10.83
C ASN A 252 -7.77 12.30 11.21
N ALA A 253 -8.39 13.43 11.55
CA ALA A 253 -7.67 14.66 11.90
C ALA A 253 -6.62 14.51 13.02
N LYS A 254 -6.80 13.56 13.96
CA LYS A 254 -5.83 13.33 15.05
C LYS A 254 -4.67 12.42 14.64
N GLU A 255 -4.91 11.48 13.73
CA GLU A 255 -3.92 10.46 13.33
C GLU A 255 -3.18 10.80 12.04
N CYS A 256 -3.78 11.66 11.21
CA CYS A 256 -3.24 12.06 9.91
C CYS A 256 -1.90 12.76 10.04
N PRO A 257 -0.91 12.43 9.18
CA PRO A 257 0.30 13.22 9.08
C PRO A 257 -0.06 14.67 8.74
N ILE A 258 0.73 15.62 9.23
CA ILE A 258 0.59 17.02 8.83
C ILE A 258 0.76 17.10 7.31
N HIS A 259 -0.17 17.78 6.65
CA HIS A 259 -0.27 17.82 5.20
C HIS A 259 -0.84 19.14 4.69
N ILE A 260 -0.61 19.37 3.40
CA ILE A 260 -1.22 20.41 2.60
C ILE A 260 -2.54 19.86 2.06
N THR A 261 -3.64 20.57 2.32
CA THR A 261 -4.99 20.24 1.81
C THR A 261 -5.09 20.41 0.30
N SER A 262 -6.12 19.83 -0.33
CA SER A 262 -6.35 19.90 -1.79
C SER A 262 -6.21 21.30 -2.41
N ASN A 263 -6.87 22.32 -1.86
CA ASN A 263 -6.76 23.69 -2.38
C ASN A 263 -5.31 24.22 -2.29
N GLY A 264 -4.67 24.02 -1.14
CA GLY A 264 -3.27 24.39 -0.92
C GLY A 264 -2.30 23.59 -1.79
N ALA A 265 -2.64 22.37 -2.18
CA ALA A 265 -1.81 21.53 -3.05
C ALA A 265 -1.77 22.12 -4.47
N ILE A 266 -2.91 22.61 -4.99
CA ILE A 266 -2.95 23.31 -6.28
C ILE A 266 -2.13 24.60 -6.24
N GLU A 267 -2.31 25.43 -5.20
CA GLU A 267 -1.53 26.66 -5.01
C GLU A 267 -0.03 26.36 -4.95
N THR A 268 0.35 25.29 -4.27
CA THR A 268 1.71 24.80 -4.17
C THR A 268 2.27 24.40 -5.53
N LEU A 269 1.51 23.64 -6.33
CA LEU A 269 1.93 23.26 -7.69
C LEU A 269 2.10 24.49 -8.59
N CYS A 270 1.18 25.46 -8.52
CA CYS A 270 1.30 26.73 -9.25
C CYS A 270 2.56 27.52 -8.85
N LEU A 271 2.88 27.56 -7.56
CA LEU A 271 4.07 28.24 -7.05
C LEU A 271 5.36 27.57 -7.54
N LEU A 272 5.41 26.24 -7.50
CA LEU A 272 6.54 25.47 -8.00
C LEU A 272 6.68 25.60 -9.52
N LEU A 273 5.56 25.64 -10.25
CA LEU A 273 5.53 25.87 -11.69
C LEU A 273 6.08 27.26 -12.06
N ASP A 274 5.80 28.30 -11.28
CA ASP A 274 6.44 29.62 -11.48
C ASP A 274 7.96 29.55 -11.27
N CYS A 275 8.41 28.85 -10.22
CA CYS A 275 9.83 28.73 -9.89
C CYS A 275 10.62 27.98 -10.97
N ILE A 276 10.21 26.74 -11.24
CA ILE A 276 9.87 26.24 -12.58
C ILE A 276 10.32 27.11 -13.75
N GLN A 277 9.32 27.74 -14.37
CA GLN A 277 9.35 28.53 -15.60
C GLN A 277 10.33 29.69 -15.57
N ARG A 278 10.61 30.26 -14.40
CA ARG A 278 11.60 31.33 -14.20
C ARG A 278 13.03 30.83 -14.08
N ASN A 279 13.24 29.51 -14.18
CA ASN A 279 14.53 28.85 -14.06
C ASN A 279 15.26 29.22 -12.76
N LEU A 280 14.51 29.26 -11.65
CA LEU A 280 15.08 29.55 -10.33
C LEU A 280 15.88 28.35 -9.83
N SER A 281 16.97 28.63 -9.10
CA SER A 281 17.69 27.59 -8.36
C SER A 281 16.82 27.03 -7.23
N PHE A 282 17.25 25.90 -6.66
CA PHE A 282 16.57 25.33 -5.49
C PHE A 282 16.50 26.32 -4.33
N GLU A 283 17.60 27.02 -4.06
CA GLU A 283 17.70 28.02 -2.98
C GLU A 283 16.77 29.20 -3.23
N GLN A 284 16.76 29.74 -4.46
CA GLN A 284 15.85 30.81 -4.85
C GLN A 284 14.38 30.38 -4.74
N SER A 285 14.08 29.15 -5.14
CA SER A 285 12.73 28.58 -5.03
C SER A 285 12.31 28.40 -3.57
N CYS A 286 13.24 28.01 -2.68
CA CYS A 286 12.98 27.92 -1.25
C CYS A 286 12.62 29.27 -0.64
N GLU A 287 13.30 30.35 -1.03
CA GLU A 287 12.96 31.71 -0.59
C GLU A 287 11.57 32.13 -1.08
N VAL A 288 11.24 31.85 -2.35
CA VAL A 288 9.90 32.11 -2.89
C VAL A 288 8.82 31.33 -2.12
N ILE A 289 9.09 30.07 -1.76
CA ILE A 289 8.18 29.25 -0.95
C ILE A 289 8.04 29.84 0.46
N LYS A 290 9.13 30.28 1.10
CA LYS A 290 9.10 30.93 2.42
C LYS A 290 8.22 32.18 2.43
N GLU A 291 8.32 33.00 1.39
CA GLU A 291 7.60 34.27 1.28
C GLU A 291 6.14 34.10 0.90
N LYS A 292 5.84 33.21 -0.06
CA LYS A 292 4.52 33.14 -0.71
C LYS A 292 3.66 31.96 -0.27
N SER A 293 4.24 30.89 0.29
CA SER A 293 3.46 29.70 0.67
C SER A 293 2.85 29.85 2.05
N LEU A 294 1.54 29.59 2.14
CA LEU A 294 0.84 29.41 3.41
C LEU A 294 1.33 28.18 4.19
N PHE A 295 2.04 27.26 3.53
CA PHE A 295 2.55 26.00 4.08
C PHE A 295 4.07 25.98 4.24
N LYS A 296 4.70 27.17 4.29
CA LYS A 296 6.16 27.33 4.38
C LYS A 296 6.80 26.44 5.44
N ASP A 297 6.23 26.35 6.64
CA ASP A 297 6.81 25.58 7.75
C ASP A 297 6.91 24.09 7.42
N LEU A 298 5.96 23.58 6.65
CA LEU A 298 5.91 22.18 6.22
C LEU A 298 6.98 21.89 5.15
N PHE A 299 7.17 22.82 4.22
CA PHE A 299 8.26 22.77 3.25
C PHE A 299 9.63 22.83 3.94
N LEU A 300 9.84 23.79 4.85
CA LEU A 300 11.11 23.98 5.55
C LEU A 300 11.51 22.76 6.38
N LYS A 301 10.54 22.07 7.00
CA LYS A 301 10.80 20.81 7.72
C LYS A 301 11.33 19.70 6.82
N SER A 302 11.05 19.75 5.53
CA SER A 302 11.55 18.77 4.54
C SER A 302 12.92 19.13 3.99
N LEU A 303 13.42 20.36 4.21
CA LEU A 303 14.74 20.82 3.76
C LEU A 303 15.85 20.45 4.76
N SER A 304 17.11 20.40 4.31
CA SER A 304 18.25 20.30 5.22
C SER A 304 18.35 21.52 6.12
N LEU A 305 19.01 21.38 7.28
CA LEU A 305 19.12 22.43 8.30
C LEU A 305 19.72 23.74 7.75
N ASP A 306 20.57 23.66 6.76
CA ASP A 306 21.23 24.83 6.14
C ASP A 306 20.24 25.76 5.42
N TYR A 307 19.14 25.22 4.90
CA TYR A 307 18.11 25.99 4.18
C TYR A 307 16.95 26.44 5.07
N ARG A 308 16.94 26.04 6.35
CA ARG A 308 15.88 26.40 7.32
C ARG A 308 16.12 27.74 8.02
N LYS A 309 17.28 28.36 7.83
CA LYS A 309 17.63 29.64 8.43
C LYS A 309 16.97 30.82 7.73
#